data_AF-A0A1V6SME4-F1
#
_entry.id   AF-A0A1V6SME4-F1
#
_cell.length_a   1.000
_cell.length_b   1.000
_cell.length_c   1.000
_cell.angle_alpha   90.00
_cell.angle_beta   90.00
_cell.angle_gamma   90.00
#
_symmetry.space_group_name_H-M   'P 1'
#
loop_
_entity.id
_entity.type
_entity.pdbx_description
1 polymer ?
#
loop_
_entity_poly.entity_id
_entity_poly.type
_entity_poly.pdbx_seq_one_letter_code
_entity_poly.pdbx_strand_id
1 'polypeptide(L)'
;MKLTIFFPLAAFLSLTIADPLDDASPVLIRCINEATAVSGCISSVDSECTCPSQAFKDTLGACLDACGSPEDFEVAGELHKERCGGSTPL
;
A
#
# COMPACT_ATOMS: atom_id res chain seq x y z
N MET A 1 -32.08 -40.77 -18.65
CA MET A 1 -32.56 -39.44 -19.06
C MET A 1 -32.31 -38.45 -17.92
N LYS A 2 -31.84 -37.22 -18.25
CA LYS A 2 -32.06 -35.94 -17.52
C LYS A 2 -31.30 -35.75 -16.18
N LEU A 3 -30.61 -34.63 -15.84
CA LEU A 3 -30.35 -33.30 -16.42
C LEU A 3 -29.04 -32.74 -15.81
N THR A 4 -28.21 -32.12 -16.66
CA THR A 4 -27.26 -31.05 -16.29
C THR A 4 -28.03 -29.78 -15.93
N ILE A 5 -27.69 -29.10 -14.83
CA ILE A 5 -27.76 -27.63 -14.61
C ILE A 5 -26.81 -27.35 -13.42
N PHE A 6 -25.55 -26.99 -13.67
CA PHE A 6 -25.04 -25.61 -13.64
C PHE A 6 -25.43 -24.83 -12.38
N PHE A 7 -24.57 -24.97 -11.35
CA PHE A 7 -24.48 -24.05 -10.22
C PHE A 7 -23.97 -22.70 -10.75
N PRO A 8 -24.69 -21.57 -10.56
CA PRO A 8 -24.09 -20.27 -10.83
C PRO A 8 -23.16 -19.93 -9.66
N LEU A 9 -21.90 -20.33 -9.76
CA LEU A 9 -20.78 -19.69 -9.07
C LEU A 9 -20.53 -18.32 -9.71
N ALA A 10 -21.34 -17.32 -9.39
CA ALA A 10 -21.02 -15.92 -9.67
C ALA A 10 -21.99 -15.00 -8.92
N ALA A 11 -21.94 -15.05 -7.60
CA ALA A 11 -22.28 -13.88 -6.79
C ALA A 11 -21.02 -13.48 -6.00
N PHE A 12 -19.92 -13.30 -6.72
CA PHE A 12 -18.85 -12.45 -6.23
C PHE A 12 -19.42 -11.05 -6.26
N LEU A 13 -19.96 -10.62 -5.12
CA LEU A 13 -20.15 -9.22 -4.83
C LEU A 13 -18.76 -8.57 -4.97
N SER A 14 -18.49 -8.00 -6.13
CA SER A 14 -17.37 -7.09 -6.37
C SER A 14 -17.62 -5.82 -5.56
N LEU A 15 -17.56 -5.96 -4.24
CA LEU A 15 -17.14 -4.86 -3.37
C LEU A 15 -15.67 -4.67 -3.69
N THR A 16 -15.40 -3.89 -4.73
CA THR A 16 -14.11 -3.22 -4.89
C THR A 16 -14.00 -2.29 -3.69
N ILE A 17 -13.46 -2.80 -2.60
CA ILE A 17 -12.79 -1.97 -1.62
C ILE A 17 -11.70 -1.33 -2.47
N ALA A 18 -11.86 -0.04 -2.80
CA ALA A 18 -10.83 0.69 -3.53
C ALA A 18 -9.58 0.61 -2.65
N ASP A 19 -8.63 -0.22 -3.05
CA ASP A 19 -7.35 -0.29 -2.38
C ASP A 19 -6.73 1.11 -2.57
N PRO A 20 -6.33 1.83 -1.51
CA PRO A 20 -5.76 3.17 -1.64
C PRO A 20 -4.44 3.19 -2.45
N LEU A 21 -3.97 2.02 -2.88
CA LEU A 21 -2.83 1.82 -3.78
C LEU A 21 -3.22 1.77 -5.27
N ASP A 22 -4.50 1.71 -5.65
CA ASP A 22 -4.93 1.71 -7.06
C ASP A 22 -4.62 3.06 -7.75
N ASP A 23 -4.62 4.16 -6.99
CA ASP A 23 -4.23 5.49 -7.45
C ASP A 23 -2.75 5.83 -7.15
N ALA A 24 -2.00 4.92 -6.51
CA ALA A 24 -0.60 5.15 -6.22
C ALA A 24 0.24 4.98 -7.49
N SER A 25 1.19 5.89 -7.71
CA SER A 25 2.08 5.76 -8.85
C SER A 25 2.91 4.46 -8.77
N PRO A 26 3.35 3.91 -9.92
CA PRO A 26 4.22 2.74 -9.92
C PRO A 26 5.55 2.98 -9.18
N VAL A 27 6.00 4.24 -9.10
CA VAL A 27 7.19 4.62 -8.34
C VAL A 27 6.92 4.48 -6.85
N LEU A 28 5.80 5.03 -6.37
CA LEU A 28 5.42 4.94 -4.97
C LEU A 28 5.24 3.49 -4.53
N ILE A 29 4.58 2.66 -5.35
CA ILE A 29 4.42 1.22 -5.07
C ILE A 29 5.78 0.53 -4.96
N ARG A 30 6.72 0.82 -5.86
CA ARG A 30 8.08 0.28 -5.80
C ARG A 30 8.79 0.70 -4.51
N CYS A 31 8.74 1.99 -4.17
CA CYS A 31 9.41 2.52 -2.98
C CYS A 31 8.85 1.95 -1.68
N ILE A 32 7.52 1.78 -1.60
CA ILE A 32 6.86 1.14 -0.47
C ILE A 32 7.31 -0.33 -0.33
N ASN A 33 7.42 -1.07 -1.43
CA ASN A 33 7.86 -2.46 -1.40
C ASN A 33 9.33 -2.58 -0.97
N GLU A 34 10.20 -1.70 -1.44
CA GLU A 34 11.59 -1.63 -1.03
C GLU A 34 11.72 -1.31 0.47
N ALA A 35 11.00 -0.30 0.93
CA ALA A 35 10.95 0.08 2.35
C ALA A 35 10.46 -1.07 3.23
N THR A 36 9.44 -1.81 2.78
CA THR A 36 8.91 -2.99 3.46
C THR A 36 9.96 -4.10 3.56
N ALA A 37 10.68 -4.36 2.46
CA ALA A 37 11.71 -5.39 2.43
C ALA A 37 12.90 -5.05 3.34
N VAL A 38 13.32 -3.78 3.37
CA VAL A 38 14.44 -3.31 4.23
C VAL A 38 14.04 -3.28 5.70
N SER A 39 12.81 -2.87 6.01
CA SER A 39 12.34 -2.82 7.40
C SER A 39 12.06 -4.20 8.00
N GLY A 40 11.95 -5.24 7.16
CA GLY A 40 11.58 -6.59 7.59
C GLY A 40 10.12 -6.74 8.00
N CYS A 41 9.28 -5.76 7.66
CA CYS A 41 7.84 -5.83 7.91
C CYS A 41 7.19 -6.87 6.97
N ILE A 42 6.11 -7.49 7.42
CA ILE A 42 5.43 -8.54 6.65
C ILE A 42 4.84 -7.97 5.36
N SER A 43 4.34 -6.73 5.43
CA SER A 43 3.76 -6.03 4.30
C SER A 43 3.77 -4.52 4.55
N SER A 44 3.48 -3.74 3.52
CA SER A 44 3.34 -2.28 3.62
C SER A 44 2.08 -1.82 4.37
N VAL A 45 1.11 -2.73 4.58
CA VAL A 45 -0.12 -2.47 5.35
C VAL A 45 -0.01 -2.93 6.80
N ASP A 46 1.11 -3.56 7.17
CA ASP A 46 1.45 -3.89 8.56
C ASP A 46 1.81 -2.59 9.31
N SER A 47 0.80 -1.81 9.67
CA SER A 47 0.96 -0.51 10.32
C SER A 47 1.63 -0.63 11.69
N GLU A 48 1.40 -1.73 12.41
CA GLU A 48 2.07 -2.00 13.68
C GLU A 48 3.59 -2.11 13.52
N CYS A 49 4.07 -2.63 12.38
CA CYS A 49 5.49 -2.67 12.05
C CYS A 49 6.01 -1.40 11.34
N THR A 50 5.31 -0.96 10.30
CA THR A 50 5.77 0.11 9.39
C THR A 50 5.71 1.49 10.04
N CYS A 51 4.69 1.78 10.85
CA CYS A 51 4.53 3.10 11.49
C CYS A 51 5.64 3.45 12.50
N PRO A 52 6.09 2.53 13.39
CA PRO A 52 7.22 2.82 14.28
C PRO A 52 8.59 2.60 13.62
N SER A 53 8.67 1.93 12.46
CA SER A 53 9.95 1.58 11.84
C SER A 53 10.61 2.80 11.18
N GLN A 54 11.73 3.26 11.75
CA GLN A 54 12.55 4.30 11.13
C GLN A 54 13.17 3.82 9.82
N ALA A 55 13.61 2.56 9.76
CA ALA A 55 14.18 1.98 8.55
C ALA A 55 13.18 1.99 7.38
N PHE A 56 11.89 1.77 7.65
CA PHE A 56 10.84 1.90 6.63
C PHE A 56 10.74 3.34 6.11
N LYS A 57 10.64 4.32 7.03
CA LYS A 57 10.49 5.75 6.68
C LYS A 57 11.69 6.28 5.89
N ASP A 58 12.90 6.01 6.38
CA ASP A 58 14.14 6.46 5.75
C ASP A 58 14.29 5.87 4.35
N THR A 59 13.99 4.57 4.18
CA THR A 59 14.08 3.91 2.87
C THR A 59 13.02 4.43 1.90
N LEU A 60 11.78 4.63 2.37
CA LEU A 60 10.71 5.19 1.56
C LEU A 60 11.05 6.61 1.12
N GLY A 61 11.50 7.47 2.03
CA GLY A 61 11.92 8.84 1.75
C GLY A 61 13.09 8.89 0.75
N ALA A 62 14.15 8.11 0.99
CA ALA A 62 15.30 8.06 0.08
C ALA A 62 14.93 7.54 -1.33
N CYS A 63 14.01 6.58 -1.42
CA CYS A 63 13.53 6.10 -2.71
C CYS A 63 12.71 7.19 -3.43
N LEU A 64 11.80 7.87 -2.73
CA LEU A 64 11.01 8.96 -3.31
C LEU A 64 11.89 10.16 -3.70
N ASP A 65 12.92 10.49 -2.93
CA ASP A 65 13.89 11.53 -3.29
C ASP A 65 14.63 11.22 -4.60
N ALA A 66 14.90 9.93 -4.85
CA ALA A 66 15.65 9.50 -6.03
C ALA A 66 14.82 9.50 -7.32
N CYS A 67 13.50 9.31 -7.23
CA CYS A 67 12.68 9.02 -8.41
C CYS A 67 11.19 9.36 -8.33
N GLY A 68 10.70 9.73 -7.16
CA GLY A 68 9.31 10.12 -6.93
C GLY A 68 9.03 11.53 -7.43
N SER A 69 7.75 11.81 -7.66
CA SER A 69 7.26 13.16 -7.88
C SER A 69 6.78 13.80 -6.56
N PRO A 70 6.58 15.12 -6.50
CA PRO A 70 5.99 15.77 -5.32
C PRO A 70 4.62 15.18 -4.94
N GLU A 71 3.84 14.72 -5.92
CA GLU A 71 2.55 14.05 -5.70
C GLU A 71 2.74 12.69 -5.00
N ASP A 72 3.83 11.96 -5.29
CA ASP A 72 4.11 10.69 -4.60
C ASP A 72 4.42 10.89 -3.12
N PHE A 73 5.11 11.98 -2.78
CA PHE A 73 5.34 12.38 -1.39
C PHE A 73 4.04 12.74 -0.67
N GLU A 74 3.13 13.45 -1.35
CA GLU A 74 1.83 13.79 -0.80
C GLU A 74 0.99 12.54 -0.53
N VAL A 75 0.90 11.64 -1.51
CA VAL A 75 0.16 10.37 -1.37
C VAL A 75 0.79 9.49 -0.29
N ALA A 76 2.12 9.38 -0.23
CA ALA A 76 2.80 8.64 0.84
C ALA A 76 2.51 9.23 2.23
N GLY A 77 2.49 10.56 2.34
CA GLY A 77 2.18 11.29 3.56
C GLY A 77 0.75 11.07 4.04
N GLU A 78 -0.24 11.20 3.15
CA GLU A 78 -1.64 10.94 3.50
C GLU A 78 -1.88 9.46 3.83
N LEU A 79 -1.24 8.53 3.10
CA LEU A 79 -1.30 7.10 3.43
C LEU A 79 -0.70 6.79 4.81
N HIS A 80 0.42 7.43 5.16
CA HIS A 80 1.03 7.30 6.47
C HIS A 80 0.11 7.87 7.57
N LYS A 81 -0.49 9.02 7.32
CA LYS A 81 -1.43 9.66 8.27
C LYS A 81 -2.69 8.80 8.48
N GLU A 82 -3.26 8.25 7.42
CA GLU A 82 -4.40 7.34 7.49
C GLU A 82 -4.08 6.07 8.29
N ARG A 83 -2.92 5.46 8.03
CA ARG A 83 -2.54 4.17 8.64
C ARG A 83 -1.96 4.30 10.06
N CYS A 84 -1.28 5.40 10.35
CA CYS A 84 -0.48 5.58 11.57
C CYS A 84 -1.04 6.65 12.52
N GLY A 85 -2.07 7.41 12.13
CA GLY A 85 -2.77 8.34 13.01
C GLY A 85 -2.14 9.73 13.22
N GLY A 86 -1.15 10.14 12.40
CA GLY A 86 -0.62 11.52 12.25
C GLY A 86 0.09 12.13 13.48
N SER A 87 1.36 12.55 13.42
CA SER A 87 1.79 13.88 12.92
C SER A 87 3.33 13.97 12.79
N THR A 88 3.96 13.08 12.04
CA THR A 88 5.40 13.24 11.73
C THR A 88 5.54 13.29 10.22
N PRO A 89 6.23 14.30 9.65
CA PRO A 89 6.58 14.27 8.23
C PRO A 89 7.32 12.96 7.95
N LEU A 90 6.91 12.28 6.88
CA LEU A 90 7.75 11.26 6.23
C LEU A 90 9.01 11.94 5.68
#